data_AF-A0A193BZ08-F1
#
_entry.id   AF-A0A193BZ08-F1
#
_cell.length_a   1.000
_cell.length_b   1.000
_cell.length_c   1.000
_cell.angle_alpha   90.00
_cell.angle_beta   90.00
_cell.angle_gamma   90.00
#
_symmetry.space_group_name_H-M   'P 1'
#
loop_
_entity.id
_entity.type
_entity.pdbx_description
1 polymer ?
#
loop_
_entity_poly.entity_id
_entity_poly.type
_entity_poly.pdbx_seq_one_letter_code
_entity_poly.pdbx_strand_id
1 'polypeptide(L)'
;MIMIRRILLALLAGAAVCLVPWTVYLAHTLPDRYDTGQWRAAWVGFDIALLLCFAAGAWLGMRRRRAAVPLLSATAALLCCDAWFDVILGWTSDERWASVALAALVEIPVAVVLALAARRLLSDTTPQRTVTLRDIAMREDPRYQRVTRVLPATAEQVARATGLQQAEVEACLKTLQDNGFVRRDRKGKWISLPQDLREPRPEDYDGEERERVAAFLDAKYENEIALLSWAATHRDEFGPWATAQRTSTRLTEEEFRELDAEYRELIARYCQRRRRPAAGEQELSVRFYAFPLPEAVPA
;
A
#
# COMPACT_ATOMS: atom_id res chain seq x y z
N MET A 1 3.05 12.31 0.98
CA MET A 1 1.86 11.51 0.58
C MET A 1 0.63 12.34 0.17
N ILE A 2 0.22 13.37 0.94
CA ILE A 2 -0.97 14.20 0.60
C ILE A 2 -0.75 15.06 -0.67
N MET A 3 0.47 15.57 -0.87
CA MET A 3 0.83 16.46 -1.98
C MET A 3 0.82 15.74 -3.35
N ILE A 4 1.47 14.57 -3.45
CA ILE A 4 1.50 13.75 -4.67
C ILE A 4 0.09 13.35 -5.12
N ARG A 5 -0.78 13.01 -4.17
CA ARG A 5 -2.19 12.68 -4.46
C ARG A 5 -2.96 13.88 -5.01
N ARG A 6 -2.74 15.08 -4.47
CA ARG A 6 -3.38 16.31 -4.96
C ARG A 6 -2.93 16.62 -6.39
N ILE A 7 -1.65 16.43 -6.69
CA ILE A 7 -1.10 16.61 -8.04
C ILE A 7 -1.72 15.60 -9.00
N LEU A 8 -1.79 14.31 -8.64
CA LEU A 8 -2.41 13.28 -9.48
C LEU A 8 -3.90 13.58 -9.76
N LEU A 9 -4.66 13.98 -8.73
CA LEU A 9 -6.07 14.35 -8.89
C LEU A 9 -6.25 15.60 -9.75
N ALA A 10 -5.37 16.60 -9.59
CA ALA A 10 -5.38 17.80 -10.42
C ALA A 10 -5.02 17.48 -11.86
N LEU A 11 -4.08 16.56 -12.10
CA LEU A 11 -3.69 16.09 -13.42
C LEU A 11 -4.84 15.32 -14.10
N LEU A 12 -5.48 14.38 -13.40
CA LEU A 12 -6.64 13.64 -13.93
C LEU A 12 -7.81 14.58 -14.25
N ALA A 13 -8.10 15.54 -13.37
CA ALA A 13 -9.16 16.53 -13.58
C ALA A 13 -8.80 17.49 -14.72
N GLY A 14 -7.56 17.95 -14.79
CA GLY A 14 -7.07 18.82 -15.86
C GLY A 14 -7.13 18.14 -17.22
N ALA A 15 -6.64 16.89 -17.31
CA ALA A 15 -6.74 16.07 -18.51
C ALA A 15 -8.20 15.91 -18.97
N ALA A 16 -9.12 15.58 -18.05
CA ALA A 16 -10.55 15.48 -18.36
C ALA A 16 -11.12 16.80 -18.90
N VAL A 17 -10.78 17.94 -18.30
CA VAL A 17 -11.25 19.25 -18.75
C VAL A 17 -10.69 19.61 -20.12
N CYS A 18 -9.41 19.34 -20.38
CA CYS A 18 -8.76 19.60 -21.67
C CYS A 18 -9.26 18.69 -22.80
N LEU A 19 -9.68 17.46 -22.48
CA LEU A 19 -10.21 16.51 -23.46
C LEU A 19 -11.56 16.95 -24.04
N VAL A 20 -12.36 17.70 -23.30
CA VAL A 20 -13.71 18.13 -23.73
C VAL A 20 -13.67 19.13 -24.90
N PRO A 21 -12.86 20.20 -24.89
CA PRO A 21 -12.68 21.05 -26.06
C PRO A 21 -12.09 20.31 -27.27
N TRP A 22 -11.14 19.40 -27.03
CA TRP A 22 -10.48 18.63 -28.08
C TRP A 22 -11.45 17.69 -28.81
N THR A 23 -12.29 16.97 -28.07
CA THR A 23 -13.37 16.14 -28.63
C THR A 23 -14.33 16.93 -29.50
N VAL A 24 -14.73 18.12 -29.04
CA VAL A 24 -15.62 19.00 -29.80
C VAL A 24 -14.94 19.50 -31.08
N TYR A 25 -13.66 19.87 -30.99
CA TYR A 25 -12.87 20.27 -32.15
C TYR A 25 -12.78 19.14 -33.18
N LEU A 26 -12.34 17.94 -32.78
CA LEU A 26 -12.26 16.74 -33.63
C LEU A 26 -13.61 16.41 -34.30
N ALA A 27 -14.72 16.52 -33.55
CA ALA A 27 -16.05 16.28 -34.09
C ALA A 27 -16.40 17.23 -35.26
N HIS A 28 -15.83 18.44 -35.27
CA HIS A 28 -16.08 19.45 -36.29
C HIS A 28 -15.04 19.50 -37.41
N THR A 29 -13.79 19.09 -37.16
CA THR A 29 -12.68 19.24 -38.12
C THR A 29 -12.32 17.97 -38.87
N LEU A 30 -12.73 16.78 -38.42
CA LEU A 30 -12.46 15.54 -39.16
C LEU A 30 -13.23 15.50 -40.49
N PRO A 31 -12.54 15.45 -41.65
CA PRO A 31 -13.20 15.34 -42.95
C PRO A 31 -13.97 14.02 -43.06
N ASP A 32 -15.22 14.07 -43.53
CA ASP A 32 -16.06 12.88 -43.85
C ASP A 32 -15.50 12.03 -45.01
N ARG A 33 -14.26 12.27 -45.46
CA ARG A 33 -13.72 11.76 -46.73
C ARG A 33 -13.16 10.33 -46.68
N TYR A 34 -13.25 9.64 -45.54
CA TYR A 34 -12.96 8.21 -45.44
C TYR A 34 -14.27 7.42 -45.23
N ASP A 35 -15.09 7.39 -46.28
CA ASP A 35 -16.23 6.52 -46.63
C ASP A 35 -17.15 5.84 -45.60
N THR A 36 -17.07 6.11 -44.30
CA THR A 36 -18.15 5.78 -43.35
C THR A 36 -18.15 6.79 -42.21
N GLY A 37 -19.30 7.40 -41.90
CA GLY A 37 -19.48 8.24 -40.71
C GLY A 37 -19.15 7.53 -39.37
N GLN A 38 -18.86 6.23 -39.43
CA GLN A 38 -18.36 5.40 -38.35
C GLN A 38 -16.97 5.83 -37.86
N TRP A 39 -16.13 6.45 -38.71
CA TRP A 39 -14.78 6.89 -38.30
C TRP A 39 -14.82 8.02 -37.27
N ARG A 40 -15.65 9.05 -37.52
CA ARG A 40 -15.87 10.16 -36.58
C ARG A 40 -16.52 9.64 -35.29
N ALA A 41 -17.48 8.72 -35.41
CA ALA A 41 -18.13 8.11 -34.25
C ALA A 41 -17.17 7.26 -33.40
N ALA A 42 -16.21 6.56 -34.03
CA ALA A 42 -15.20 5.77 -33.33
C ALA A 42 -14.25 6.66 -32.51
N TRP A 43 -13.76 7.77 -33.10
CA TRP A 43 -12.89 8.73 -32.41
C TRP A 43 -13.60 9.44 -31.26
N VAL A 44 -14.79 9.98 -31.50
CA VAL A 44 -15.59 10.62 -30.44
C VAL A 44 -15.93 9.60 -29.33
N GLY A 45 -16.26 8.36 -29.68
CA GLY A 45 -16.52 7.30 -28.71
C GLY A 45 -15.30 6.93 -27.87
N PHE A 46 -14.11 6.87 -28.48
CA PHE A 46 -12.85 6.62 -27.79
C PHE A 46 -12.53 7.71 -26.78
N ASP A 47 -12.65 8.98 -27.18
CA ASP A 47 -12.40 10.11 -26.30
C ASP A 47 -13.40 10.20 -25.15
N ILE A 48 -14.68 9.89 -25.40
CA ILE A 48 -15.70 9.79 -24.35
C ILE A 48 -15.32 8.70 -23.35
N ALA A 49 -14.85 7.55 -23.83
CA ALA A 49 -14.38 6.48 -22.95
C ALA A 49 -13.16 6.93 -22.13
N LEU A 50 -12.20 7.61 -22.75
CA LEU A 50 -11.01 8.14 -22.08
C LEU A 50 -11.39 9.20 -21.02
N LEU A 51 -12.29 10.12 -21.35
CA LEU A 51 -12.86 11.13 -20.44
C LEU A 51 -13.54 10.47 -19.23
N LEU A 52 -14.38 9.46 -19.47
CA LEU A 52 -15.04 8.72 -18.40
C LEU A 52 -14.02 8.00 -17.51
N CYS A 53 -12.97 7.42 -18.09
CA CYS A 53 -11.88 6.80 -17.33
C CYS A 53 -11.12 7.82 -16.47
N PHE A 54 -10.80 9.01 -16.99
CA PHE A 54 -10.19 10.09 -16.21
C PHE A 54 -11.10 10.57 -15.08
N ALA A 55 -12.39 10.82 -15.36
CA ALA A 55 -13.36 11.30 -14.38
C ALA A 55 -13.61 10.26 -13.27
N ALA A 56 -13.82 9.00 -13.64
CA ALA A 56 -13.98 7.91 -12.68
C ALA A 56 -12.68 7.62 -11.91
N GLY A 57 -11.50 7.78 -12.54
CA GLY A 57 -10.20 7.66 -11.91
C GLY A 57 -9.99 8.74 -10.83
N ALA A 58 -10.30 9.99 -11.16
CA ALA A 58 -10.28 11.10 -10.21
C ALA A 58 -11.26 10.85 -9.04
N TRP A 59 -12.48 10.40 -9.34
CA TRP A 59 -13.50 10.13 -8.31
C TRP A 59 -13.13 8.98 -7.37
N LEU A 60 -12.64 7.86 -7.91
CA LEU A 60 -12.18 6.72 -7.11
C LEU A 60 -10.91 7.05 -6.33
N GLY A 61 -10.00 7.82 -6.91
CA GLY A 61 -8.81 8.35 -6.25
C GLY A 61 -9.15 9.27 -5.07
N MET A 62 -10.19 10.11 -5.21
CA MET A 62 -10.73 10.91 -4.10
C MET A 62 -11.28 10.03 -2.97
N ARG A 63 -11.97 8.93 -3.30
CA ARG A 63 -12.58 8.00 -2.34
C ARG A 63 -11.59 6.98 -1.72
N ARG A 64 -10.31 7.01 -2.10
CA ARG A 64 -9.27 6.06 -1.65
C ARG A 64 -9.68 4.59 -1.84
N ARG A 65 -10.35 4.29 -2.95
CA ARG A 65 -10.80 2.91 -3.24
C ARG A 65 -9.75 2.22 -4.11
N ARG A 66 -9.34 1.01 -3.73
CA ARG A 66 -8.46 0.14 -4.53
C ARG A 66 -9.05 -0.20 -5.91
N ALA A 67 -10.36 -0.01 -6.10
CA ALA A 67 -11.02 -0.07 -7.40
C ALA A 67 -10.45 0.94 -8.44
N ALA A 68 -9.67 1.94 -8.01
CA ALA A 68 -8.97 2.85 -8.92
C ALA A 68 -7.85 2.17 -9.71
N VAL A 69 -7.25 1.08 -9.22
CA VAL A 69 -6.10 0.41 -9.87
C VAL A 69 -6.42 -0.10 -11.28
N PRO A 70 -7.46 -0.93 -11.52
CA PRO A 70 -7.77 -1.39 -12.87
C PRO A 70 -8.14 -0.23 -13.80
N LEU A 71 -8.80 0.80 -13.27
CA LEU A 71 -9.21 1.96 -14.04
C LEU A 71 -8.01 2.82 -14.46
N LEU A 72 -7.07 3.11 -13.55
CA LEU A 72 -5.83 3.83 -13.87
C LEU A 72 -4.96 3.06 -14.87
N SER A 73 -4.94 1.72 -14.76
CA SER A 73 -4.24 0.85 -15.71
C SER A 73 -4.90 0.88 -17.09
N ALA A 74 -6.24 0.85 -17.14
CA ALA A 74 -7.00 1.01 -18.37
C ALA A 74 -6.79 2.39 -19.01
N THR A 75 -6.82 3.49 -18.23
CA THR A 75 -6.54 4.84 -18.73
C THR A 75 -5.12 4.95 -19.30
N ALA A 76 -4.13 4.38 -18.63
CA ALA A 76 -2.75 4.37 -19.11
C ALA A 76 -2.63 3.62 -20.45
N ALA A 77 -3.28 2.46 -20.58
CA ALA A 77 -3.31 1.71 -21.83
C ALA A 77 -4.02 2.49 -22.96
N LEU A 78 -5.14 3.13 -22.66
CA LEU A 78 -5.87 3.96 -23.63
C LEU A 78 -5.01 5.15 -24.11
N LEU A 79 -4.28 5.82 -23.23
CA LEU A 79 -3.34 6.89 -23.64
C LEU A 79 -2.20 6.39 -24.53
N CYS A 80 -1.69 5.18 -24.30
CA CYS A 80 -0.70 4.59 -25.20
C CYS A 80 -1.31 4.29 -26.58
N CYS A 81 -2.56 3.85 -26.63
CA CYS A 81 -3.28 3.65 -27.89
C CYS A 81 -3.52 4.98 -28.61
N ASP A 82 -3.92 6.02 -27.87
CA ASP A 82 -4.14 7.38 -28.35
C ASP A 82 -2.87 7.94 -29.03
N ALA A 83 -1.75 7.91 -28.31
CA ALA A 83 -0.44 8.32 -28.81
C ALA A 83 0.00 7.57 -30.07
N TRP A 84 -0.28 6.26 -30.11
CA TRP A 84 0.01 5.45 -31.29
C TRP A 84 -0.84 5.88 -32.49
N PHE A 85 -2.15 6.04 -32.31
CA PHE A 85 -3.05 6.42 -33.38
C PHE A 85 -2.73 7.83 -33.91
N ASP A 86 -2.48 8.80 -33.04
CA ASP A 86 -2.16 10.17 -33.42
C ASP A 86 -0.87 10.27 -34.21
N VAL A 87 0.18 9.54 -33.81
CA VAL A 87 1.45 9.50 -34.54
C VAL A 87 1.30 8.82 -35.91
N ILE A 88 0.56 7.72 -35.99
CA ILE A 88 0.37 6.97 -37.24
C ILE A 88 -0.50 7.74 -38.23
N LEU A 89 -1.60 8.34 -37.76
CA LEU A 89 -2.54 9.07 -38.61
C LEU A 89 -2.01 10.47 -38.99
N GLY A 90 -1.20 11.09 -38.14
CA GLY A 90 -0.50 12.33 -38.42
C GLY A 90 0.79 12.18 -39.22
N TRP A 91 1.20 10.95 -39.59
CA TRP A 91 2.52 10.70 -40.18
C TRP A 91 2.74 11.39 -41.54
N THR A 92 1.66 11.56 -42.31
CA THR A 92 1.69 12.16 -43.65
C THR A 92 1.25 13.63 -43.68
N SER A 93 0.92 14.23 -42.53
CA SER A 93 0.55 15.65 -42.43
C SER A 93 1.74 16.51 -41.99
N ASP A 94 1.65 17.82 -42.24
CA ASP A 94 2.66 18.80 -41.80
C ASP A 94 2.75 18.88 -40.26
N GLU A 95 1.76 18.33 -39.55
CA GLU A 95 1.67 18.30 -38.09
C GLU A 95 2.38 17.11 -37.45
N ARG A 96 3.01 16.22 -38.23
CA ARG A 96 3.68 15.00 -37.74
C ARG A 96 4.58 15.23 -36.51
N TRP A 97 5.40 16.28 -36.52
CA TRP A 97 6.29 16.59 -35.41
C TRP A 97 5.55 17.08 -34.17
N ALA A 98 4.40 17.75 -34.34
CA ALA A 98 3.54 18.14 -33.24
C ALA A 98 2.89 16.91 -32.59
N SER A 99 2.35 15.97 -33.38
CA SER A 99 1.80 14.70 -32.87
C SER A 99 2.85 13.87 -32.13
N VAL A 100 4.07 13.74 -32.69
CA VAL A 100 5.18 13.05 -32.02
C VAL A 100 5.59 13.74 -30.72
N ALA A 101 5.64 15.08 -30.71
CA ALA A 101 5.96 15.83 -29.50
C ALA A 101 4.88 15.68 -28.42
N LEU A 102 3.59 15.70 -28.79
CA LEU A 102 2.47 15.50 -27.86
C LEU A 102 2.49 14.09 -27.26
N ALA A 103 2.65 13.08 -28.10
CA ALA A 103 2.78 11.69 -27.67
C ALA A 103 3.95 11.51 -26.67
N ALA A 104 5.13 12.03 -27.01
CA ALA A 104 6.34 11.84 -26.20
C ALA A 104 6.37 12.69 -24.92
N LEU A 105 5.80 13.90 -24.92
CA LEU A 105 5.90 14.85 -23.80
C LEU A 105 4.65 14.92 -22.93
N VAL A 106 3.50 14.47 -23.43
CA VAL A 106 2.22 14.56 -22.70
C VAL A 106 1.63 13.18 -22.49
N GLU A 107 1.23 12.48 -23.55
CA GLU A 107 0.42 11.25 -23.41
C GLU A 107 1.19 10.10 -22.77
N ILE A 108 2.38 9.78 -23.27
CA ILE A 108 3.21 8.70 -22.71
C ILE A 108 3.67 9.04 -21.28
N PRO A 109 4.17 10.25 -20.97
CA PRO A 109 4.48 10.62 -19.59
C PRO A 109 3.28 10.52 -18.64
N VAL A 110 2.10 10.96 -19.07
CA VAL A 110 0.87 10.82 -18.27
C VAL A 110 0.52 9.34 -18.07
N ALA A 111 0.59 8.52 -19.13
CA ALA A 111 0.35 7.08 -19.03
C ALA A 111 1.31 6.40 -18.03
N VAL A 112 2.60 6.75 -18.07
CA VAL A 112 3.60 6.26 -17.10
C VAL A 112 3.26 6.71 -15.68
N VAL A 113 2.89 7.98 -15.47
CA VAL A 113 2.48 8.47 -14.15
C VAL A 113 1.25 7.72 -13.63
N LEU A 114 0.26 7.43 -14.48
CA LEU A 114 -0.93 6.66 -14.12
C LEU A 114 -0.60 5.21 -13.78
N ALA A 115 0.28 4.57 -14.55
CA ALA A 115 0.76 3.21 -14.27
C ALA A 115 1.54 3.14 -12.96
N LEU A 116 2.45 4.10 -12.71
CA LEU A 116 3.18 4.19 -11.44
C LEU A 116 2.25 4.49 -10.27
N ALA A 117 1.22 5.33 -10.46
CA ALA A 117 0.21 5.59 -9.44
C ALA A 117 -0.62 4.33 -9.13
N ALA A 118 -1.00 3.56 -10.15
CA ALA A 118 -1.68 2.28 -9.99
C ALA A 118 -0.81 1.28 -9.20
N ARG A 119 0.48 1.16 -9.54
CA ARG A 119 1.44 0.35 -8.79
C ARG A 119 1.57 0.82 -7.35
N ARG A 120 1.77 2.13 -7.10
CA ARG A 120 1.84 2.67 -5.74
C ARG A 120 0.58 2.45 -4.91
N LEU A 121 -0.60 2.48 -5.51
CA LEU A 121 -1.86 2.16 -4.80
C LEU A 121 -1.98 0.68 -4.42
N LEU A 122 -1.30 -0.21 -5.15
CA LEU A 122 -1.13 -1.61 -4.76
C LEU A 122 -0.08 -1.73 -3.64
N SER A 123 1.02 -0.99 -3.79
CA SER A 123 2.16 -0.93 -2.88
C SER A 123 2.02 0.16 -1.81
N ASP A 124 0.81 0.47 -1.31
CA ASP A 124 0.58 1.46 -0.23
C ASP A 124 1.11 0.84 1.09
N THR A 125 2.43 0.67 1.16
CA THR A 125 3.15 -0.01 2.22
C THR A 125 3.04 0.81 3.48
N THR A 126 2.75 0.15 4.59
CA THR A 126 2.89 0.74 5.92
C THR A 126 4.30 1.34 6.01
N PRO A 127 4.48 2.62 6.38
CA PRO A 127 5.80 3.23 6.46
C PRO A 127 6.65 2.41 7.41
N GLN A 128 7.82 1.99 6.92
CA GLN A 128 8.71 1.14 7.67
C GLN A 128 9.65 1.99 8.52
N ARG A 129 9.76 1.69 9.81
CA ARG A 129 10.72 2.36 10.71
C ARG A 129 11.47 1.36 11.57
N THR A 130 12.71 1.63 11.93
CA THR A 130 13.46 0.78 12.86
C THR A 130 12.89 0.92 14.27
N VAL A 131 12.83 -0.18 15.02
CA VAL A 131 12.51 -0.17 16.45
C VAL A 131 13.53 0.71 17.18
N THR A 132 13.04 1.62 18.01
CA THR A 132 13.87 2.50 18.82
C THR A 132 13.93 2.02 20.28
N LEU A 133 14.88 2.54 21.07
CA LEU A 133 14.94 2.28 22.51
C LEU A 133 13.65 2.65 23.24
N ARG A 134 12.91 3.67 22.75
CA ARG A 134 11.60 4.03 23.28
C ARG A 134 10.55 2.96 23.02
N ASP A 135 10.58 2.35 21.82
CA ASP A 135 9.68 1.26 21.48
C ASP A 135 9.96 0.02 22.35
N ILE A 136 11.24 -0.25 22.63
CA ILE A 136 11.67 -1.32 23.55
C ILE A 136 11.13 -1.04 24.96
N ALA A 137 11.36 0.17 25.49
CA ALA A 137 10.87 0.56 26.81
C ALA A 137 9.33 0.49 26.92
N MET A 138 8.61 0.87 25.86
CA MET A 138 7.15 0.74 25.81
C MET A 138 6.70 -0.73 25.79
N ARG A 139 7.46 -1.63 25.16
CA ARG A 139 7.13 -3.07 25.12
C ARG A 139 7.34 -3.73 26.47
N GLU A 140 8.37 -3.31 27.20
CA GLU A 140 8.70 -3.79 28.55
C GLU A 140 7.63 -3.39 29.58
N ASP A 141 6.96 -2.24 29.40
CA ASP A 141 5.89 -1.80 30.28
C ASP A 141 4.54 -2.52 29.97
N PRO A 142 4.01 -3.36 30.88
CA PRO A 142 2.80 -4.14 30.65
C PRO A 142 1.55 -3.29 30.40
N ARG A 143 1.55 -2.01 30.79
CA ARG A 143 0.38 -1.13 30.63
C ARG A 143 0.05 -0.92 29.16
N TYR A 144 1.05 -0.73 28.31
CA TYR A 144 0.83 -0.53 26.87
C TYR A 144 0.25 -1.79 26.21
N GLN A 145 0.70 -2.98 26.62
CA GLN A 145 0.14 -4.24 26.13
C GLN A 145 -1.32 -4.43 26.57
N ARG A 146 -1.65 -4.12 27.83
CA ARG A 146 -3.03 -4.17 28.34
C ARG A 146 -3.95 -3.21 27.59
N VAL A 147 -3.50 -1.97 27.36
CA VAL A 147 -4.26 -0.94 26.64
C VAL A 147 -4.50 -1.37 25.19
N THR A 148 -3.47 -1.83 24.48
CA THR A 148 -3.56 -2.19 23.05
C THR A 148 -4.41 -3.42 22.79
N ARG A 149 -4.42 -4.42 23.71
CA ARG A 149 -5.27 -5.63 23.62
C ARG A 149 -6.77 -5.36 23.64
N VAL A 150 -7.21 -4.24 24.23
CA VAL A 150 -8.63 -3.89 24.37
C VAL A 150 -9.14 -3.05 23.19
N LEU A 151 -8.23 -2.53 22.36
CA LEU A 151 -8.62 -1.74 21.19
C LEU A 151 -9.29 -2.64 20.13
N PRO A 152 -10.34 -2.16 19.43
CA PRO A 152 -10.79 -0.77 19.36
C PRO A 152 -11.83 -0.36 20.42
N ALA A 153 -11.52 0.66 21.23
CA ALA A 153 -12.34 1.07 22.38
C ALA A 153 -12.20 2.57 22.70
N THR A 154 -13.12 3.15 23.47
CA THR A 154 -12.95 4.49 24.08
C THR A 154 -11.99 4.42 25.27
N ALA A 155 -11.40 5.54 25.68
CA ALA A 155 -10.50 5.57 26.84
C ALA A 155 -11.20 5.04 28.13
N GLU A 156 -12.47 5.38 28.32
CA GLU A 156 -13.31 4.88 29.43
C GLU A 156 -13.50 3.36 29.37
N GLN A 157 -13.77 2.80 28.18
CA GLN A 157 -13.89 1.35 27.99
C GLN A 157 -12.57 0.62 28.28
N VAL A 158 -11.44 1.20 27.88
CA VAL A 158 -10.12 0.67 28.17
C VAL A 158 -9.84 0.71 29.67
N ALA A 159 -10.12 1.83 30.36
CA ALA A 159 -9.97 1.94 31.81
C ALA A 159 -10.78 0.87 32.54
N ARG A 160 -12.05 0.70 32.17
CA ARG A 160 -12.93 -0.32 32.74
C ARG A 160 -12.42 -1.75 32.53
N ALA A 161 -11.89 -2.05 31.34
CA ALA A 161 -11.41 -3.40 31.01
C ALA A 161 -10.04 -3.73 31.61
N THR A 162 -9.17 -2.73 31.77
CA THR A 162 -7.79 -2.91 32.26
C THR A 162 -7.65 -2.69 33.76
N GLY A 163 -8.64 -2.05 34.41
CA GLY A 163 -8.58 -1.63 35.81
C GLY A 163 -7.65 -0.44 36.08
N LEU A 164 -7.09 0.17 35.03
CA LEU A 164 -6.24 1.36 35.13
C LEU A 164 -7.08 2.62 35.35
N GLN A 165 -6.50 3.62 36.01
CA GLN A 165 -7.16 4.92 36.14
C GLN A 165 -7.31 5.57 34.77
N GLN A 166 -8.41 6.32 34.56
CA GLN A 166 -8.67 6.95 33.26
C GLN A 166 -7.52 7.87 32.82
N ALA A 167 -6.93 8.64 33.75
CA ALA A 167 -5.79 9.51 33.45
C ALA A 167 -4.56 8.72 32.96
N GLU A 168 -4.30 7.54 33.54
CA GLU A 168 -3.19 6.66 33.12
C GLU A 168 -3.44 6.10 31.72
N VAL A 169 -4.67 5.70 31.43
CA VAL A 169 -5.07 5.22 30.10
C VAL A 169 -4.92 6.31 29.06
N GLU A 170 -5.35 7.53 29.35
CA GLU A 170 -5.20 8.66 28.43
C GLU A 170 -3.73 9.02 28.18
N ALA A 171 -2.87 8.96 29.21
CA ALA A 171 -1.43 9.14 29.06
C ALA A 171 -0.82 8.03 28.19
N CYS A 172 -1.18 6.76 28.43
CA CYS A 172 -0.68 5.64 27.62
C CYS A 172 -1.11 5.77 26.16
N LEU A 173 -2.39 6.08 25.90
CA LEU A 173 -2.92 6.26 24.55
C LEU A 173 -2.28 7.44 23.83
N LYS A 174 -1.98 8.53 24.55
CA LYS A 174 -1.23 9.66 24.00
C LYS A 174 0.19 9.26 23.61
N THR A 175 0.94 8.61 24.49
CA THR A 175 2.29 8.12 24.15
C THR A 175 2.26 7.15 22.97
N LEU A 176 1.30 6.23 22.93
CA LEU A 176 1.12 5.32 21.79
C LEU A 176 0.79 6.07 20.50
N GLN A 177 0.01 7.15 20.58
CA GLN A 177 -0.35 7.98 19.42
C GLN A 177 0.87 8.74 18.90
N ASP A 178 1.63 9.36 19.80
CA ASP A 178 2.83 10.14 19.46
C ASP A 178 3.91 9.26 18.81
N ASN A 179 3.94 7.97 19.15
CA ASN A 179 4.82 6.97 18.53
C ASN A 179 4.15 6.17 17.37
N GLY A 180 2.95 6.58 16.95
CA GLY A 180 2.27 6.06 15.77
C GLY A 180 1.53 4.72 15.92
N PHE A 181 1.51 4.10 17.11
CA PHE A 181 0.89 2.79 17.36
C PHE A 181 -0.64 2.83 17.38
N VAL A 182 -1.24 3.96 17.74
CA VAL A 182 -2.70 4.10 17.83
C VAL A 182 -3.17 5.41 17.22
N ARG A 183 -4.45 5.45 16.86
CA ARG A 183 -5.12 6.67 16.41
C ARG A 183 -6.52 6.76 16.94
N ARG A 184 -6.97 7.98 17.22
CA ARG A 184 -8.37 8.27 17.53
C ARG A 184 -9.19 8.45 16.24
N ASP A 185 -10.29 7.71 16.13
CA ASP A 185 -11.22 7.83 15.03
C ASP A 185 -12.20 9.02 15.22
N ARG A 186 -13.02 9.31 14.20
CA ARG A 186 -13.99 10.42 14.25
C ARG A 186 -15.10 10.24 15.28
N LYS A 187 -15.33 9.00 15.74
CA LYS A 187 -16.32 8.66 16.77
C LYS A 187 -15.70 8.65 18.17
N GLY A 188 -14.43 9.04 18.29
CA GLY A 188 -13.71 9.12 19.56
C GLY A 188 -13.12 7.80 20.05
N LYS A 189 -13.23 6.70 19.29
CA LYS A 189 -12.62 5.41 19.62
C LYS A 189 -11.15 5.38 19.22
N TRP A 190 -10.33 4.74 20.05
CA TRP A 190 -8.94 4.44 19.74
C TRP A 190 -8.87 3.14 18.96
N ILE A 191 -8.03 3.12 17.93
CA ILE A 191 -7.75 1.96 17.09
C ILE A 191 -6.24 1.75 17.00
N SER A 192 -5.81 0.49 17.05
CA SER A 192 -4.42 0.12 16.77
C SER A 192 -4.11 0.35 15.28
N LEU A 193 -2.92 0.85 15.00
CA LEU A 193 -2.39 1.00 13.65
C LEU A 193 -1.36 -0.10 13.40
N PRO A 194 -1.43 -0.81 12.26
CA PRO A 194 -0.38 -1.74 11.89
C PRO A 194 0.94 -0.96 11.73
N GLN A 195 2.02 -1.50 12.28
CA GLN A 195 3.38 -1.00 12.10
C GLN A 195 4.18 -2.04 11.30
N ASP A 196 5.03 -1.55 10.40
CA ASP A 196 6.12 -2.37 9.84
C ASP A 196 7.41 -1.89 10.50
N LEU A 197 7.89 -2.66 11.48
CA LEU A 197 9.08 -2.30 12.25
C LEU A 197 10.29 -3.13 11.79
N ARG A 198 11.40 -2.46 11.47
CA ARG A 198 12.69 -3.13 11.25
C ARG A 198 13.35 -3.44 12.56
N GLU A 199 14.02 -4.59 12.62
CA GLU A 199 14.86 -4.93 13.75
C GLU A 199 16.00 -3.90 13.88
N PRO A 200 16.27 -3.44 15.12
CA PRO A 200 17.43 -2.62 15.39
C PRO A 200 18.68 -3.47 15.24
N ARG A 201 19.77 -2.90 14.73
CA ARG A 201 21.07 -3.60 14.69
C ARG A 201 21.79 -3.27 15.99
N PRO A 202 22.22 -4.26 16.78
CA PRO A 202 22.99 -4.00 18.00
C PRO A 202 24.27 -3.19 17.73
N GLU A 203 24.81 -3.29 16.51
CA GLU A 203 25.99 -2.57 16.01
C GLU A 203 25.81 -1.05 15.97
N ASP A 204 24.57 -0.57 15.86
CA ASP A 204 24.24 0.86 15.76
C ASP A 204 24.23 1.54 17.15
N TYR A 205 24.50 0.80 18.23
CA TYR A 205 24.42 1.25 19.62
C TYR A 205 25.72 0.93 20.39
N ASP A 206 25.98 1.71 21.45
CA ASP A 206 27.15 1.54 22.32
C ASP A 206 26.74 1.23 23.77
N GLY A 207 27.60 0.51 24.49
CA GLY A 207 27.46 0.25 25.93
C GLY A 207 26.14 -0.41 26.33
N GLU A 208 25.49 0.15 27.36
CA GLU A 208 24.24 -0.35 27.94
C GLU A 208 23.08 -0.37 26.93
N GLU A 209 23.05 0.57 25.99
CA GLU A 209 22.00 0.60 24.96
C GLU A 209 22.10 -0.60 24.01
N ARG A 210 23.32 -1.00 23.66
CA ARG A 210 23.58 -2.20 22.85
C ARG A 210 23.16 -3.47 23.58
N GLU A 211 23.49 -3.59 24.85
CA GLU A 211 23.09 -4.74 25.68
C GLU A 211 21.56 -4.85 25.76
N ARG A 212 20.89 -3.71 25.95
CA ARG A 212 19.42 -3.66 25.98
C ARG A 212 18.79 -4.05 24.65
N VAL A 213 19.35 -3.60 23.53
CA VAL A 213 18.90 -3.99 22.19
C VAL A 213 19.10 -5.49 21.95
N ALA A 214 20.25 -6.04 22.35
CA ALA A 214 20.52 -7.47 22.25
C ALA A 214 19.52 -8.30 23.08
N ALA A 215 19.32 -7.95 24.36
CA ALA A 215 18.36 -8.62 25.22
C ALA A 215 16.92 -8.55 24.67
N PHE A 216 16.54 -7.43 24.05
CA PHE A 216 15.26 -7.30 23.36
C PHE A 216 15.12 -8.26 22.17
N LEU A 217 16.18 -8.42 21.37
CA LEU A 217 16.18 -9.35 20.23
C LEU A 217 16.11 -10.80 20.70
N ASP A 218 16.88 -11.17 21.73
CA ASP A 218 16.87 -12.52 22.31
C ASP A 218 15.46 -12.86 22.82
N ALA A 219 14.88 -12.00 23.66
CA ALA A 219 13.52 -12.18 24.17
C ALA A 219 12.46 -12.20 23.05
N LYS A 220 12.67 -11.44 21.97
CA LYS A 220 11.80 -11.50 20.77
C LYS A 220 11.87 -12.89 20.14
N TYR A 221 13.06 -13.42 19.86
CA TYR A 221 13.22 -14.71 19.19
C TYR A 221 12.79 -15.89 20.08
N GLU A 222 13.06 -15.85 21.38
CA GLU A 222 12.54 -16.82 22.35
C GLU A 222 11.00 -16.89 22.30
N ASN A 223 10.33 -15.74 22.27
CA ASN A 223 8.87 -15.68 22.16
C ASN A 223 8.36 -16.22 20.82
N GLU A 224 9.05 -15.96 19.70
CA GLU A 224 8.66 -16.54 18.40
C GLU A 224 8.82 -18.07 18.37
N ILE A 225 9.90 -18.60 18.96
CA ILE A 225 10.13 -20.04 19.09
C ILE A 225 9.05 -20.68 19.97
N ALA A 226 8.73 -20.05 21.11
CA ALA A 226 7.68 -20.52 22.01
C ALA A 226 6.32 -20.55 21.31
N LEU A 227 5.99 -19.50 20.55
CA LEU A 227 4.75 -19.42 19.80
C LEU A 227 4.68 -20.45 18.67
N LEU A 228 5.77 -20.64 17.92
CA LEU A 228 5.84 -21.67 16.88
C LEU A 228 5.71 -23.08 17.49
N SER A 229 6.36 -23.32 18.63
CA SER A 229 6.26 -24.59 19.36
C SER A 229 4.83 -24.84 19.83
N TRP A 230 4.17 -23.83 20.39
CA TRP A 230 2.75 -23.89 20.75
C TRP A 230 1.86 -24.16 19.52
N ALA A 231 2.11 -23.48 18.40
CA ALA A 231 1.34 -23.69 17.19
C ALA A 231 1.54 -25.11 16.62
N ALA A 232 2.76 -25.64 16.69
CA ALA A 232 3.06 -27.00 16.24
C ALA A 232 2.35 -28.07 17.09
N THR A 233 2.17 -27.84 18.40
CA THR A 233 1.47 -28.76 19.30
C THR A 233 -0.06 -28.69 19.15
N HIS A 234 -0.62 -27.53 18.80
CA HIS A 234 -2.08 -27.33 18.65
C HIS A 234 -2.54 -27.39 17.18
N ARG A 235 -1.67 -27.84 16.26
CA ARG A 235 -1.90 -27.77 14.80
C ARG A 235 -3.22 -28.39 14.32
N ASP A 236 -3.70 -29.42 15.02
CA ASP A 236 -4.90 -30.16 14.65
C ASP A 236 -6.19 -29.42 15.05
N GLU A 237 -6.09 -28.40 15.92
CA GLU A 237 -7.22 -27.60 16.42
C GLU A 237 -7.59 -26.43 15.48
N PHE A 238 -6.69 -26.06 14.57
CA PHE A 238 -6.80 -24.86 13.76
C PHE A 238 -7.76 -24.99 12.57
N GLY A 239 -8.18 -26.21 12.23
CA GLY A 239 -9.06 -26.48 11.08
C GLY A 239 -8.51 -25.86 9.77
N PRO A 240 -9.32 -25.10 9.00
CA PRO A 240 -8.87 -24.52 7.72
C PRO A 240 -7.91 -23.32 7.88
N TRP A 241 -7.61 -22.91 9.12
CA TRP A 241 -6.77 -21.74 9.40
C TRP A 241 -5.29 -22.09 9.56
N ALA A 242 -4.92 -23.38 9.50
CA ALA A 242 -3.54 -23.82 9.49
C ALA A 242 -3.04 -24.10 8.07
N THR A 243 -1.91 -23.50 7.73
CA THR A 243 -1.12 -23.89 6.56
C THR A 243 0.35 -23.61 6.85
N ALA A 244 1.23 -24.41 6.27
CA ALA A 244 2.68 -24.22 6.38
C ALA A 244 3.34 -24.60 5.06
N GLN A 245 4.34 -23.83 4.66
CA GLN A 245 5.17 -24.10 3.49
C GLN A 245 6.63 -23.99 3.90
N ARG A 246 7.44 -24.95 3.47
CA ARG A 246 8.90 -24.92 3.57
C ARG A 246 9.47 -25.06 2.17
N THR A 247 10.36 -24.15 1.79
CA THR A 247 11.06 -24.18 0.50
C THR A 247 12.53 -23.86 0.70
N SER A 248 13.37 -24.30 -0.24
CA SER A 248 14.79 -23.94 -0.32
C SER A 248 15.09 -23.46 -1.74
N THR A 249 15.81 -22.36 -1.87
CA THR A 249 16.23 -21.79 -3.14
C THR A 249 17.64 -21.21 -3.03
N ARG A 250 18.27 -20.91 -4.15
CA ARG A 250 19.54 -20.18 -4.22
C ARG A 250 19.25 -18.83 -4.85
N LEU A 251 19.62 -17.76 -4.16
CA LEU A 251 19.43 -16.39 -4.61
C LEU A 251 20.72 -15.62 -4.39
N THR A 252 20.99 -14.68 -5.27
CA THR A 252 21.91 -13.57 -5.01
C THR A 252 21.32 -12.63 -3.95
N GLU A 253 22.15 -11.73 -3.41
CA GLU A 253 21.67 -10.73 -2.46
C GLU A 253 20.62 -9.78 -3.07
N GLU A 254 20.76 -9.44 -4.35
CA GLU A 254 19.81 -8.58 -5.07
C GLU A 254 18.45 -9.27 -5.24
N GLU A 255 18.45 -10.51 -5.71
CA GLU A 255 17.22 -11.31 -5.85
C GLU A 255 16.55 -11.56 -4.49
N PHE A 256 17.34 -11.74 -3.42
CA PHE A 256 16.79 -11.86 -2.06
C PHE A 256 16.12 -10.55 -1.60
N ARG A 257 16.73 -9.39 -1.87
CA ARG A 257 16.13 -8.09 -1.56
C ARG A 257 14.84 -7.85 -2.35
N GLU A 258 14.78 -8.28 -3.60
CA GLU A 258 13.55 -8.26 -4.40
C GLU A 258 12.47 -9.15 -3.78
N LEU A 259 12.79 -10.40 -3.43
CA LEU A 259 11.87 -11.32 -2.77
C LEU A 259 11.33 -10.77 -1.44
N ASP A 260 12.19 -10.22 -0.57
CA ASP A 260 11.76 -9.60 0.70
C ASP A 260 10.78 -8.44 0.44
N ALA A 261 11.07 -7.59 -0.55
CA ALA A 261 10.20 -6.47 -0.91
C ALA A 261 8.84 -6.94 -1.44
N GLU A 262 8.80 -7.91 -2.35
CA GLU A 262 7.56 -8.45 -2.92
C GLU A 262 6.71 -9.17 -1.86
N TYR A 263 7.35 -9.96 -0.99
CA TYR A 263 6.65 -10.65 0.09
C TYR A 263 6.02 -9.66 1.08
N ARG A 264 6.75 -8.61 1.46
CA ARG A 264 6.19 -7.54 2.33
C ARG A 264 5.02 -6.84 1.67
N GLU A 265 5.13 -6.52 0.39
CA GLU A 265 4.02 -5.91 -0.35
C GLU A 265 2.79 -6.81 -0.35
N LEU A 266 2.97 -8.12 -0.57
CA LEU A 266 1.92 -9.11 -0.50
C LEU A 266 1.23 -9.10 0.87
N ILE A 267 1.98 -9.18 1.96
CA ILE A 267 1.40 -9.20 3.31
C ILE A 267 0.68 -7.87 3.62
N ALA A 268 1.33 -6.73 3.37
CA ALA A 268 0.75 -5.40 3.61
C ALA A 268 -0.58 -5.23 2.86
N ARG A 269 -0.68 -5.74 1.63
CA ARG A 269 -1.90 -5.72 0.81
C ARG A 269 -3.07 -6.40 1.51
N TYR A 270 -2.86 -7.55 2.16
CA TYR A 270 -3.89 -8.28 2.88
C TYR A 270 -4.20 -7.67 4.25
N CYS A 271 -3.18 -7.27 5.02
CA CYS A 271 -3.36 -6.59 6.31
C CYS A 271 -4.18 -5.30 6.18
N GLN A 272 -4.00 -4.56 5.09
CA GLN A 272 -4.74 -3.30 4.86
C GLN A 272 -6.01 -3.48 4.01
N ARG A 273 -6.40 -4.72 3.68
CA ARG A 273 -7.53 -4.99 2.78
C ARG A 273 -8.85 -4.44 3.32
N ARG A 274 -9.03 -4.50 4.64
CA ARG A 274 -10.21 -3.94 5.34
C ARG A 274 -9.74 -2.98 6.41
N ARG A 275 -10.50 -1.89 6.59
CA ARG A 275 -10.26 -0.91 7.66
C ARG A 275 -10.96 -1.28 8.98
N ARG A 276 -11.84 -2.28 8.95
CA ARG A 276 -12.64 -2.70 10.10
C ARG A 276 -12.77 -4.22 10.09
N PRO A 277 -12.83 -4.84 11.28
CA PRO A 277 -13.09 -6.26 11.40
C PRO A 277 -14.40 -6.66 10.71
N ALA A 278 -14.43 -7.83 10.09
CA ALA A 278 -15.62 -8.44 9.52
C ALA A 278 -16.15 -9.59 10.39
N ALA A 279 -17.43 -9.93 10.25
CA ALA A 279 -17.98 -11.11 10.92
C ALA A 279 -17.27 -12.39 10.42
N GLY A 280 -16.84 -13.25 11.35
CA GLY A 280 -16.09 -14.47 11.05
C GLY A 280 -14.59 -14.27 10.77
N GLU A 281 -14.03 -13.09 11.06
CA GLU A 281 -12.58 -12.85 10.97
C GLU A 281 -11.84 -13.48 12.16
N GLN A 282 -10.68 -14.07 11.87
CA GLN A 282 -9.77 -14.64 12.87
C GLN A 282 -8.43 -13.88 12.80
N GLU A 283 -7.86 -13.58 13.97
CA GLU A 283 -6.54 -12.99 14.05
C GLU A 283 -5.50 -14.04 13.67
N LEU A 284 -4.72 -13.77 12.62
CA LEU A 284 -3.71 -14.69 12.12
C LEU A 284 -2.31 -14.16 12.41
N SER A 285 -1.51 -15.06 12.97
CA SER A 285 -0.09 -14.85 13.18
C SER A 285 0.68 -15.27 11.93
N VAL A 286 1.09 -14.29 11.10
CA VAL A 286 1.95 -14.51 9.91
C VAL A 286 3.39 -14.13 10.22
N ARG A 287 4.37 -14.96 9.85
CA ARG A 287 5.81 -14.68 9.93
C ARG A 287 6.54 -15.14 8.67
N PHE A 288 7.60 -14.42 8.31
CA PHE A 288 8.51 -14.77 7.24
C PHE A 288 9.93 -14.78 7.79
N TYR A 289 10.59 -15.93 7.64
CA TYR A 289 11.98 -16.11 8.01
C TYR A 289 12.73 -16.58 6.78
N ALA A 290 13.85 -15.92 6.49
CA ALA A 290 14.80 -16.34 5.49
C ALA A 290 16.20 -16.24 6.11
N PHE A 291 16.91 -17.35 6.14
CA PHE A 291 18.24 -17.46 6.73
C PHE A 291 19.06 -18.49 5.94
N PRO A 292 20.39 -18.32 5.90
CA PRO A 292 21.26 -19.33 5.30
C PRO A 292 21.08 -20.67 6.00
N LEU A 293 21.17 -21.76 5.23
CA LEU A 293 21.22 -23.10 5.82
C LEU A 293 22.47 -23.19 6.70
N PRO A 294 22.35 -23.68 7.94
CA PRO A 294 23.51 -23.85 8.80
C PRO A 294 24.42 -24.96 8.23
N GLU A 295 25.73 -24.82 8.39
CA GLU A 295 26.71 -25.83 7.95
C GLU A 295 26.50 -27.18 8.65
N ALA A 296 25.93 -27.17 9.86
CA ALA A 296 25.42 -28.33 10.57
C ALA A 296 24.06 -28.00 11.20
N VAL A 297 23.10 -28.92 11.14
CA VAL A 297 21.79 -28.74 11.79
C VAL A 297 22.01 -28.70 13.31
N PRO A 298 21.59 -27.63 14.02
CA PRO A 298 21.64 -27.61 15.48
C PRO A 298 20.78 -28.77 16.02
N ALA A 299 21.37 -29.57 16.91
CA ALA A 299 20.70 -30.71 17.56
C ALA A 299 19.56 -30.26 18.47
#